data_AF-A0ABD5DWG4-F1
#
_entry.id   AF-A0ABD5DWG4-F1
#
_cell.length_a   1.000
_cell.length_b   1.000
_cell.length_c   1.000
_cell.angle_alpha   90.00
_cell.angle_beta   90.00
_cell.angle_gamma   90.00
#
_symmetry.space_group_name_H-M   'P 1'
#
loop_
_entity.id
_entity.type
_entity.pdbx_description
1 polymer ?
#
loop_
_entity_poly.entity_id
_entity_poly.type
_entity_poly.pdbx_seq_one_letter_code
_entity_poly.pdbx_strand_id
1 'polypeptide(L)'
;LLLSVAALVAAGLSPNIVTLLGAMLIVGLMDVVVQVLVAWVAILATPQKRGQAVGTLTSGIVSGILLSRFISGAIADIAGWRAVYLTA
;
A
#
# COMPACT_ATOMS: atom_id res chain seq x y z
N LEU A 1 3.57 -8.64 7.07
CA LEU A 1 3.89 -9.24 5.75
C LEU A 1 3.07 -10.50 5.50
N LEU A 2 3.31 -11.64 6.16
CA LEU A 2 2.49 -12.86 5.97
C LEU A 2 0.99 -12.66 6.29
N LEU A 3 0.67 -11.90 7.33
CA LEU A 3 -0.73 -11.52 7.65
C LEU A 3 -1.40 -10.65 6.58
N SER A 4 -0.61 -9.79 5.92
CA SER A 4 -1.10 -8.87 4.90
C SER A 4 -1.47 -9.63 3.63
N VAL A 5 -0.65 -10.63 3.25
CA VAL A 5 -0.93 -11.53 2.13
C VAL A 5 -2.21 -12.34 2.40
N ALA A 6 -2.37 -12.90 3.60
CA ALA A 6 -3.58 -13.64 3.96
C ALA A 6 -4.86 -12.77 3.93
N ALA A 7 -4.76 -11.51 4.37
CA ALA A 7 -5.88 -10.56 4.36
C ALA A 7 -6.29 -10.14 2.93
N LEU A 8 -5.32 -9.99 2.02
CA LEU A 8 -5.57 -9.66 0.61
C LEU A 8 -6.23 -10.82 -0.14
N VAL A 9 -5.78 -12.06 0.09
CA VAL A 9 -6.42 -13.26 -0.46
C VAL A 9 -7.86 -13.41 0.05
N ALA A 10 -8.11 -13.13 1.33
CA ALA A 10 -9.46 -13.12 1.90
C ALA A 10 -10.35 -12.01 1.31
N ALA A 11 -9.79 -10.84 0.98
CA ALA A 11 -10.50 -9.77 0.28
C ALA A 11 -10.83 -10.15 -1.18
N GLY A 12 -9.98 -10.92 -1.87
CA GLY A 12 -10.26 -11.43 -3.22
C GLY A 12 -11.33 -12.51 -3.28
N LEU A 13 -11.44 -13.33 -2.23
CA LEU A 13 -12.52 -14.31 -2.08
C LEU A 13 -13.82 -13.73 -1.50
N SER A 14 -13.80 -12.49 -1.03
CA SER A 14 -14.92 -11.83 -0.35
C SER A 14 -16.21 -11.83 -1.19
N PRO A 15 -17.30 -12.47 -0.71
CA PRO A 15 -18.62 -12.43 -1.35
C PRO A 15 -19.43 -11.17 -1.02
N ASN A 16 -19.02 -10.37 -0.02
CA ASN A 16 -19.89 -9.35 0.58
C ASN A 16 -19.13 -8.05 0.97
N ILE A 17 -19.83 -6.91 1.04
CA ILE A 17 -19.19 -5.58 1.23
C ILE A 17 -18.57 -5.39 2.62
N VAL A 18 -19.08 -6.12 3.62
CA VAL A 18 -18.66 -6.04 5.02
C VAL A 18 -17.25 -6.62 5.24
N THR A 19 -16.92 -7.71 4.54
CA THR A 19 -15.59 -8.33 4.57
C THR A 19 -14.54 -7.49 3.84
N LEU A 20 -14.94 -6.78 2.79
CA LEU A 20 -14.09 -5.80 2.11
C LEU A 20 -13.74 -4.61 3.03
N LEU A 21 -14.74 -4.05 3.71
CA LEU A 21 -14.53 -2.96 4.68
C LEU A 21 -13.62 -3.38 5.84
N GLY A 22 -13.78 -4.61 6.36
CA GLY A 22 -12.91 -5.15 7.39
C GLY A 22 -11.45 -5.30 6.94
N ALA A 23 -11.22 -5.78 5.73
CA ALA A 23 -9.88 -5.88 5.16
C ALA A 23 -9.25 -4.51 4.91
N MET A 24 -10.02 -3.53 4.38
CA MET A 24 -9.54 -2.16 4.19
C MET A 24 -9.20 -1.46 5.50
N LEU A 25 -9.92 -1.77 6.58
CA LEU A 25 -9.60 -1.29 7.94
C LEU A 25 -8.22 -1.78 8.39
N ILE A 26 -7.91 -3.06 8.18
CA ILE A 26 -6.61 -3.65 8.54
C ILE A 26 -5.49 -3.06 7.67
N VAL A 27 -5.74 -2.87 6.37
CA VAL A 27 -4.79 -2.21 5.47
C VAL A 27 -4.55 -0.77 5.90
N GLY A 28 -5.60 -0.02 6.27
CA GLY A 28 -5.47 1.34 6.79
C GLY A 28 -4.69 1.41 8.10
N LEU A 29 -4.85 0.43 9.01
CA LEU A 29 -4.05 0.33 10.22
C LEU A 29 -2.56 0.08 9.92
N MET A 30 -2.25 -0.66 8.86
CA MET A 30 -0.86 -0.88 8.42
C MET A 30 -0.24 0.37 7.76
N ASP A 31 -1.03 1.34 7.29
CA ASP A 31 -0.52 2.58 6.68
C ASP A 31 0.32 3.42 7.66
N VAL A 32 0.02 3.33 8.97
CA VAL A 32 0.80 3.97 10.04
C VAL A 32 2.29 3.61 9.96
N VAL A 33 2.63 2.40 9.48
CA VAL A 33 4.03 1.97 9.33
C VAL A 33 4.79 2.85 8.34
N VAL A 34 4.15 3.29 7.26
CA VAL A 34 4.76 4.18 6.26
C VAL A 34 5.06 5.54 6.90
N GLN A 35 4.14 6.07 7.71
CA GLN A 35 4.32 7.34 8.40
C GLN A 35 5.45 7.28 9.43
N VAL A 36 5.60 6.17 10.15
CA VAL A 36 6.73 5.95 11.08
C VAL A 36 8.06 5.88 10.34
N LEU A 37 8.11 5.22 9.17
CA LEU A 37 9.30 5.16 8.32
C LEU A 37 9.77 6.55 7.87
N VAL A 38 8.82 7.41 7.46
CA VAL A 38 9.12 8.80 7.10
C VAL A 38 9.71 9.57 8.29
N ALA A 39 9.13 9.41 9.48
CA ALA A 39 9.64 10.04 10.70
C ALA A 39 11.05 9.54 11.06
N TRP A 40 11.32 8.23 10.92
CA TRP A 40 12.63 7.63 11.14
C TRP A 40 13.69 8.17 10.19
N VAL A 41 13.37 8.25 8.89
CA VAL A 41 14.27 8.84 7.89
C VAL A 41 14.56 10.30 8.20
N ALA A 42 13.56 11.05 8.66
CA ALA A 42 13.78 12.42 9.11
C ALA A 42 14.71 12.48 10.33
N ILE A 43 14.61 11.58 11.31
CA ILE A 43 15.44 11.63 12.53
C ILE A 43 16.89 11.20 12.25
N LEU A 44 17.10 10.20 11.40
CA LEU A 44 18.44 9.69 11.03
C LEU A 44 19.17 10.60 10.02
N ALA A 45 18.45 11.39 9.23
CA ALA A 45 19.04 12.30 8.27
C ALA A 45 19.65 13.55 8.93
N THR A 46 20.86 13.90 8.51
CA THR A 46 21.57 15.13 8.91
C THR A 46 20.70 16.35 8.60
N PRO A 47 20.66 17.41 9.43
CA PRO A 47 19.75 18.56 9.25
C PRO A 47 19.80 19.19 7.85
N GLN A 48 20.97 19.20 7.22
CA GLN A 48 21.20 19.74 5.87
C GLN A 48 20.66 18.83 4.74
N LYS A 49 20.52 17.52 4.99
CA LYS A 49 20.04 16.52 4.01
C LYS A 49 18.63 16.02 4.30
N ARG A 50 18.01 16.47 5.39
CA ARG A 50 16.67 16.04 5.85
C ARG A 50 15.60 16.24 4.78
N GLY A 51 15.59 17.41 4.13
CA GLY A 51 14.64 17.70 3.06
C GLY A 51 14.84 16.83 1.82
N GLN A 52 16.09 16.56 1.44
CA GLN A 52 16.40 15.68 0.30
C GLN A 52 16.03 14.22 0.61
N ALA A 53 16.38 13.72 1.79
CA ALA A 53 16.08 12.34 2.21
C ALA A 53 14.58 12.07 2.31
N VAL A 54 13.82 12.97 2.93
CA VAL A 54 12.35 12.87 3.00
C VAL A 54 11.73 13.03 1.61
N GLY A 55 12.24 13.96 0.79
CA GLY A 55 11.77 14.16 -0.60
C GLY A 55 11.93 12.92 -1.48
N THR A 56 13.09 12.25 -1.41
CA THR A 56 13.35 11.00 -2.15
C THR A 56 12.47 9.85 -1.66
N LEU A 57 12.25 9.74 -0.35
CA LEU A 57 11.36 8.71 0.20
C LEU A 57 9.92 8.93 -0.27
N THR A 58 9.41 10.15 -0.14
CA THR A 58 8.04 10.51 -0.55
C THR A 58 7.85 10.33 -2.05
N SER A 59 8.83 10.71 -2.89
CA SER A 59 8.72 10.50 -4.35
C SER A 59 8.72 9.02 -4.73
N GLY A 60 9.48 8.19 -4.02
CA GLY A 60 9.45 6.73 -4.16
C GLY A 60 8.09 6.13 -3.76
N ILE A 61 7.52 6.58 -2.64
CA ILE A 61 6.18 6.17 -2.20
C ILE A 61 5.12 6.54 -3.24
N VAL A 62 5.10 7.79 -3.70
CA VAL A 62 4.14 8.26 -4.71
C VAL A 62 4.29 7.48 -6.02
N SER A 63 5.52 7.28 -6.50
CA SER A 63 5.77 6.49 -7.71
C SER A 63 5.29 5.04 -7.55
N GLY A 64 5.54 4.42 -6.40
CA GLY A 64 5.06 3.08 -6.07
C GLY A 64 3.54 2.97 -6.03
N ILE A 65 2.85 3.96 -5.42
CA ILE A 65 1.38 4.03 -5.40
C ILE A 65 0.82 4.15 -6.81
N LEU A 66 1.39 5.02 -7.64
CA LEU A 66 0.96 5.22 -9.03
C LEU A 66 1.17 3.95 -9.86
N LEU A 67 2.33 3.30 -9.73
CA LEU A 67 2.63 2.06 -10.43
C LEU A 67 1.70 0.92 -9.99
N SER A 68 1.48 0.77 -8.68
CA SER A 68 0.53 -0.20 -8.12
C SER A 68 -0.88 0.05 -8.65
N ARG A 69 -1.32 1.30 -8.74
CA ARG A 69 -2.63 1.67 -9.30
C ARG A 69 -2.73 1.39 -10.79
N PHE A 70 -1.68 1.62 -11.56
CA PHE A 70 -1.63 1.30 -12.98
C PHE A 70 -1.74 -0.21 -13.22
N ILE A 71 -0.92 -1.00 -12.51
CA ILE A 71 -0.94 -2.46 -12.59
C ILE A 71 -2.30 -3.02 -12.14
N SER A 72 -2.82 -2.53 -11.01
CA SER A 72 -4.14 -2.92 -10.49
C SER A 72 -5.25 -2.56 -11.48
N GLY A 73 -5.20 -1.38 -12.10
CA GLY A 73 -6.16 -0.95 -13.12
C GLY A 73 -6.11 -1.81 -14.37
N ALA A 74 -4.91 -2.10 -14.88
CA ALA A 74 -4.71 -2.97 -16.04
C ALA A 74 -5.22 -4.39 -15.78
N ILE A 75 -4.97 -4.94 -14.59
CA ILE A 75 -5.48 -6.26 -14.19
C ILE A 75 -7.01 -6.22 -14.04
N ALA A 76 -7.57 -5.14 -13.48
CA ALA A 76 -9.02 -4.98 -13.35
C ALA A 76 -9.72 -4.92 -14.71
N ASP A 77 -9.11 -4.25 -15.69
CA ASP A 77 -9.68 -4.06 -17.03
C ASP A 77 -9.69 -5.36 -17.84
N ILE A 78 -8.67 -6.21 -17.66
CA ILE A 78 -8.52 -7.48 -18.40
C ILE A 78 -9.24 -8.65 -17.70
N ALA A 79 -9.13 -8.75 -16.37
CA ALA A 79 -9.56 -9.92 -15.60
C ALA A 79 -10.64 -9.61 -14.54
N GLY A 80 -11.11 -8.36 -14.48
CA GLY A 80 -12.10 -7.89 -13.52
C GLY A 80 -11.48 -7.51 -12.18
N TRP A 81 -12.18 -6.65 -11.42
CA TRP A 81 -11.74 -6.11 -10.13
C TRP A 81 -11.37 -7.18 -9.08
N ARG A 82 -11.91 -8.41 -9.21
CA ARG A 82 -11.62 -9.53 -8.31
C ARG A 82 -10.21 -10.10 -8.53
N ALA A 83 -9.70 -10.07 -9.77
CA ALA A 83 -8.38 -10.59 -10.10
C ALA A 83 -7.27 -9.75 -9.45
N VAL A 84 -7.48 -8.44 -9.31
CA VAL A 84 -6.54 -7.51 -8.65
C VAL A 84 -6.19 -7.96 -7.23
N TYR A 85 -7.18 -8.46 -6.48
CA TYR A 85 -7.00 -8.93 -5.11
C TYR A 85 -6.37 -10.33 -5.03
N LEU A 86 -6.50 -11.15 -6.08
CA LEU A 86 -5.88 -12.48 -6.15
C LEU A 86 -4.40 -12.41 -6.59
N THR A 87 -4.00 -11.34 -7.27
CA THR A 87 -2.62 -11.10 -7.73
C THR A 87 -1.78 -10.23 -6.78
N ALA A 88 -2.36 -9.77 -5.67
CA ALA A 88 -1.71 -8.94 -4.65
C ALA A 88 -0.92 -9.78 -3.65
#